data_AF-A0A5B8BQL7-F1
#
_entry.id   AF-A0A5B8BQL7-F1
#
_cell.length_a   1.000
_cell.length_b   1.000
_cell.length_c   1.000
_cell.angle_alpha   90.00
_cell.angle_beta   90.00
_cell.angle_gamma   90.00
#
_symmetry.space_group_name_H-M   'P 1'
#
loop_
_entity.id
_entity.type
_entity.pdbx_description
1 polymer ?
#
loop_
_entity_poly.entity_id
_entity_poly.type
_entity_poly.pdbx_seq_one_letter_code
_entity_poly.pdbx_strand_id
1 'polypeptide(L)' 'MKHEWVLDVLADLRTYAERNKLTALEGKLLETIDVARHETGCAPASFRGDASADGDGSCAGTVYRGLAAGEHA' A
#
# COMPACT_ATOMS: atom_id res chain seq x y z
N MET A 1 5.20 -6.26 11.87
CA MET A 1 6.63 -6.41 11.47
C MET A 1 7.02 -7.73 10.78
N LYS A 2 6.32 -8.87 10.89
CA LYS A 2 6.83 -10.13 10.26
C LYS A 2 6.53 -10.29 8.77
N HIS A 3 5.48 -9.65 8.26
CA HIS A 3 5.00 -9.91 6.88
C HIS A 3 4.63 -8.68 6.07
N GLU A 4 4.73 -7.47 6.62
CA GLU A 4 4.37 -6.24 5.89
C GLU A 4 5.31 -5.99 4.70
N TRP A 5 6.61 -6.28 4.85
CA TRP A 5 7.61 -6.12 3.80
C TRP A 5 7.32 -6.93 2.52
N VAL A 6 6.57 -8.03 2.63
CA VAL A 6 6.24 -8.85 1.45
C VAL A 6 5.21 -8.16 0.57
N LEU A 7 4.30 -7.37 1.16
CA LEU A 7 3.27 -6.64 0.42
C LEU A 7 3.90 -5.49 -0.37
N ASP A 8 4.90 -4.80 0.19
CA ASP A 8 5.66 -3.78 -0.52
C ASP A 8 6.40 -4.38 -1.74
N VAL A 9 7.09 -5.50 -1.55
CA VAL A 9 7.79 -6.20 -2.65
C VAL A 9 6.82 -6.64 -3.75
N LEU A 10 5.67 -7.20 -3.38
CA LEU A 10 4.65 -7.61 -4.35
C LEU A 10 4.05 -6.40 -5.10
N ALA A 11 3.88 -5.26 -4.44
CA ALA A 11 3.42 -4.02 -5.07
C ALA A 11 4.46 -3.46 -6.06
N ASP A 12 5.75 -3.51 -5.72
CA ASP A 12 6.84 -3.11 -6.62
C ASP A 12 6.90 -4.00 -7.87
N LEU A 13 6.78 -5.33 -7.68
CA LEU A 13 6.75 -6.28 -8.79
C LEU A 13 5.53 -6.06 -9.69
N ARG A 14 4.37 -5.73 -9.13
CA ARG A 14 3.18 -5.40 -9.91
C ARG A 14 3.41 -4.16 -10.75
N THR A 15 3.96 -3.10 -10.14
CA THR A 15 4.30 -1.85 -10.84
C THR A 15 5.30 -2.11 -11.97
N TYR A 16 6.28 -2.99 -11.74
CA TYR A 16 7.20 -3.41 -12.80
C TYR A 16 6.46 -4.15 -13.93
N ALA A 17 5.57 -5.09 -13.62
CA ALA A 17 4.81 -5.85 -14.61
C ALA A 17 3.91 -4.95 -15.46
N GLU A 18 3.20 -4.00 -14.83
CA GLU A 18 2.36 -3.00 -15.49
C GLU A 18 3.18 -2.14 -16.46
N ARG A 19 4.31 -1.57 -15.99
CA ARG A 19 5.17 -0.71 -16.82
C ARG A 19 5.76 -1.44 -18.03
N ASN A 20 5.97 -2.75 -17.92
CA ASN A 20 6.51 -3.59 -18.99
C ASN A 20 5.43 -4.31 -19.82
N LYS A 21 4.13 -4.01 -19.60
CA LYS A 21 3.00 -4.64 -20.30
C LYS A 21 2.97 -6.18 -20.16
N LEU A 22 3.45 -6.69 -19.04
CA LEU A 22 3.45 -8.12 -18.72
C LEU A 22 2.10 -8.51 -18.11
N THR A 23 1.02 -8.44 -18.89
CA THR A 23 -0.37 -8.55 -18.40
C THR A 23 -0.64 -9.86 -17.63
N ALA A 24 -0.09 -10.99 -18.09
CA ALA A 24 -0.25 -12.27 -17.39
C ALA A 24 0.47 -12.29 -16.03
N LEU A 25 1.60 -11.58 -15.91
CA LEU A 25 2.35 -11.48 -14.66
C LEU A 25 1.65 -10.53 -13.69
N GLU A 26 1.15 -9.39 -14.18
CA GLU A 26 0.37 -8.45 -13.38
C GLU A 26 -0.86 -9.13 -12.76
N GLY A 27 -1.61 -9.91 -13.56
CA GLY A 27 -2.78 -10.67 -13.07
C GLY A 27 -2.42 -11.61 -11.92
N LYS A 28 -1.36 -12.41 -12.08
CA LYS A 28 -0.89 -13.32 -11.02
C LYS A 28 -0.41 -12.58 -9.78
N LEU A 29 0.22 -11.42 -9.94
CA LEU A 29 0.67 -10.60 -8.80
C LEU A 29 -0.51 -10.02 -8.02
N LEU A 30 -1.59 -9.63 -8.70
CA LEU A 30 -2.84 -9.21 -8.03
C LEU A 30 -3.44 -10.34 -7.19
N GLU A 31 -3.55 -11.55 -7.75
CA GLU A 31 -4.03 -12.74 -7.01
C GLU A 31 -3.12 -13.03 -5.80
N THR A 32 -1.79 -12.94 -6.00
CA THR A 32 -0.81 -13.20 -4.93
C THR A 32 -0.90 -12.18 -3.80
N ILE A 33 -1.12 -10.90 -4.12
CA ILE A 33 -1.32 -9.83 -3.12
C ILE A 33 -2.58 -10.10 -2.29
N ASP A 34 -3.67 -10.55 -2.92
CA ASP A 34 -4.92 -10.89 -2.23
C ASP A 34 -4.71 -12.05 -1.23
N VAL A 35 -4.07 -13.13 -1.68
CA VAL A 35 -3.69 -14.26 -0.82
C VAL A 35 -2.78 -13.79 0.32
N ALA A 36 -1.74 -13.01 0.04
CA ALA A 36 -0.83 -12.51 1.05
C ALA A 36 -1.55 -11.67 2.12
N ARG A 37 -2.53 -10.84 1.73
CA ARG A 37 -3.34 -10.06 2.68
C ARG A 37 -4.21 -10.94 3.56
N HIS A 38 -4.84 -11.96 2.98
CA HIS A 38 -5.64 -12.94 3.72
C HIS A 38 -4.80 -13.69 4.76
N GLU A 39 -3.65 -14.23 4.35
CA GLU A 39 -2.77 -15.04 5.21
C GLU A 39 -2.07 -14.21 6.30
N THR A 40 -1.75 -12.95 6.02
CA THR A 40 -1.05 -12.07 6.96
C THR A 40 -1.99 -11.34 7.92
N GLY A 41 -3.31 -11.48 7.73
CA GLY A 41 -4.32 -10.73 8.49
C GLY A 41 -4.27 -9.22 8.23
N CYS A 42 -3.59 -8.79 7.16
CA CYS A 42 -3.49 -7.39 6.77
C CYS A 42 -4.75 -7.00 5.98
N ALA A 43 -5.83 -6.71 6.70
CA ALA A 43 -7.01 -6.12 6.08
C ALA A 43 -6.62 -4.75 5.47
N PRO A 44 -7.10 -4.41 4.26
CA PRO A 44 -7.01 -3.03 3.81
C PRO A 44 -7.69 -2.17 4.89
N ALA A 45 -7.00 -1.12 5.36
CA ALA A 45 -7.61 -0.13 6.22
C ALA A 45 -8.90 0.32 5.54
N SER A 46 -10.03 -0.16 6.03
CA SER A 46 -11.32 0.27 5.52
C SER A 46 -11.34 1.77 5.70
N PHE A 47 -11.56 2.50 4.60
CA PHE A 47 -11.81 3.92 4.64
C PHE A 47 -13.09 4.12 5.46
N ARG A 48 -12.93 4.19 6.79
CA ARG A 48 -13.94 4.67 7.73
C ARG A 48 -14.00 6.18 7.56
N GLY A 49 -14.71 6.60 6.51
CA GLY A 49 -15.41 7.86 6.53
C GLY A 49 -16.56 7.75 7.52
N ASP A 50 -16.26 7.76 8.82
CA ASP A 50 -17.20 8.22 9.83
C ASP A 50 -16.41 8.65 11.07
N ALA A 51 -16.59 9.92 11.42
CA ALA A 51 -15.94 10.56 12.54
C ALA A 51 -16.49 9.99 13.84
N SER A 52 -15.65 9.29 14.61
CA SER A 52 -15.77 9.22 16.07
C SER A 52 -14.44 8.79 16.68
N ALA A 53 -14.09 9.50 17.74
CA ALA A 53 -12.80 9.57 18.38
C ALA A 53 -12.37 8.27 19.09
N ASP A 54 -11.05 8.19 19.28
CA ASP A 54 -10.27 7.29 20.15
C ASP A 54 -9.82 5.96 19.53
N GLY A 55 -8.50 5.80 19.40
CA GLY A 55 -7.85 4.57 18.97
C GLY A 55 -6.57 4.81 18.15
N ASP A 56 -5.48 5.09 18.84
CA ASP A 56 -4.10 5.09 18.33
C ASP A 56 -3.82 3.81 17.53
N GLY A 57 -3.51 3.99 16.24
CA GLY A 57 -3.28 2.92 15.27
C GLY A 57 -2.77 3.47 13.95
N SER A 58 -1.89 4.48 14.02
CA SER A 58 -1.30 5.13 12.85
C SER A 58 -0.06 4.37 12.38
N CYS A 59 -0.25 3.41 11.46
CA CYS A 59 0.83 2.80 10.69
C CYS A 59 0.97 3.41 9.27
N ALA A 60 0.39 4.59 9.02
CA ALA A 60 0.64 5.35 7.80
C ALA A 60 2.04 6.00 7.89
N GLY A 61 3.06 5.25 7.47
CA GLY A 61 4.39 5.77 7.14
C GLY A 61 4.30 6.79 6.01
N THR A 62 3.85 8.00 6.33
CA THR A 62 3.82 9.15 5.43
C THR A 62 5.16 9.85 5.53
N VAL A 63 6.20 9.26 4.95
CA VAL A 63 7.46 9.97 4.72
C VAL A 63 7.72 9.94 3.23
N TYR A 64 7.85 11.14 2.65
CA TYR A 64 8.03 11.49 1.23
C TYR A 64 6.79 11.85 0.40
N ARG A 65 6.04 12.89 0.82
CA ARG A 65 5.58 13.89 -0.16
C ARG A 65 5.28 15.24 0.48
N GLY A 66 6.20 16.18 0.32
CA GLY A 66 6.03 17.55 0.82
C GLY A 66 7.15 18.48 0.38
N LEU A 67 7.47 18.53 -0.91
CA LEU A 67 8.11 19.71 -1.50
C LEU A 67 7.04 20.79 -1.62
N ALA A 68 6.90 21.61 -0.58
CA ALA A 68 6.22 22.89 -0.70
C ALA A 68 7.28 23.93 -1.08
N ALA A 69 7.25 24.33 -2.36
CA ALA A 69 7.94 25.51 -2.85
C ALA A 69 7.49 26.72 -2.02
N GLY A 70 8.47 27.54 -1.61
CA GLY A 70 8.23 28.72 -0.82
C GLY A 70 7.60 29.85 -1.63
N GLU A 71 6.83 30.69 -0.95
CA GLU A 71 6.65 32.08 -1.34
C GLU A 71 6.14 32.88 -0.14
N HIS A 72 6.98 33.76 0.39
CA HIS A 72 6.56 34.89 1.23
C HIS A 72 7.35 36.10 0.75
N ALA A 73 6.68 36.91 -0.08
CA ALA A 73 7.01 38.31 -0.33
C ALA A 73 6.21 39.19 0.63
#